data_AF-A0AAV6TRD1-F1
#
_entry.id   AF-A0AAV6TRD1-F1
#
_cell.length_a   1.000
_cell.length_b   1.000
_cell.length_c   1.000
_cell.angle_alpha   90.00
_cell.angle_beta   90.00
_cell.angle_gamma   90.00
#
_symmetry.space_group_name_H-M   'P 1'
#
loop_
_entity.id
_entity.type
_entity.pdbx_description
1 polymer ?
#
loop_
_entity_poly.entity_id
_entity_poly.type
_entity_poly.pdbx_seq_one_letter_code
_entity_poly.pdbx_strand_id
1 'polypeptide(L)'
;MVLSAALASFVVGGQLLTFPVLVSQYFDKEKRNIAMTSRFVLFCPMSFAAASLIGRVRDGIGSYEWVFYTIHIFSIFASVLILLMPFVVRHRK
;
A
#
# COMPACT_ATOMS: atom_id res chain seq x y z
N MET A 1 2.92 -17.22 15.67
CA MET A 1 4.04 -16.56 14.95
C MET A 1 4.19 -17.04 13.50
N VAL A 2 4.19 -18.35 13.23
CA VAL A 2 4.28 -18.88 11.84
C VAL A 2 3.02 -18.58 11.01
N LEU A 3 1.83 -18.78 11.57
CA LEU A 3 0.57 -18.50 10.86
C LEU A 3 0.43 -17.01 10.48
N SER A 4 0.76 -16.10 11.39
CA SER A 4 0.73 -14.65 11.14
C SER A 4 1.73 -14.24 10.06
N ALA A 5 2.93 -14.82 10.05
CA ALA A 5 3.92 -14.57 9.00
C ALA A 5 3.47 -15.14 7.64
N ALA A 6 2.86 -16.32 7.62
CA ALA A 6 2.32 -16.92 6.40
C ALA A 6 1.19 -16.08 5.79
N LEU A 7 0.26 -15.58 6.63
CA LEU A 7 -0.81 -14.68 6.20
C LEU A 7 -0.26 -13.37 5.65
N ALA A 8 0.73 -12.76 6.33
CA ALA A 8 1.37 -11.54 5.86
C ALA A 8 2.03 -11.75 4.48
N SER A 9 2.79 -12.83 4.32
CA SER A 9 3.45 -13.16 3.05
C SER A 9 2.45 -13.44 1.92
N PHE A 10 1.34 -14.12 2.22
CA PHE A 10 0.27 -14.36 1.26
C PHE A 10 -0.34 -13.04 0.76
N VAL A 11 -0.65 -12.11 1.67
CA VAL A 11 -1.21 -10.79 1.33
C VAL A 11 -0.23 -9.96 0.50
N VAL A 12 1.05 -9.92 0.91
CA VAL A 12 2.09 -9.19 0.17
C VAL A 12 2.31 -9.77 -1.23
N GLY A 13 2.36 -11.10 -1.34
CA GLY A 13 2.47 -11.80 -2.63
C GLY A 13 1.28 -11.50 -3.54
N GLY A 14 0.07 -11.55 -2.99
CA GLY A 14 -1.15 -11.17 -3.71
C GLY A 14 -1.09 -9.73 -4.23
N GLN A 15 -0.73 -8.77 -3.37
CA GLN A 15 -0.62 -7.35 -3.76
C GLN A 15 0.39 -7.14 -4.89
N LEU A 16 1.54 -7.82 -4.86
CA LEU A 16 2.57 -7.72 -5.90
C LEU A 16 2.07 -8.18 -7.27
N LEU A 17 1.20 -9.20 -7.31
CA LEU A 17 0.62 -9.75 -8.53
C LEU A 17 -0.62 -8.97 -9.01
N THR A 18 -1.47 -8.50 -8.10
CA THR A 18 -2.71 -7.80 -8.44
C THR A 18 -2.47 -6.42 -9.05
N PHE A 19 -1.45 -5.68 -8.59
CA PHE A 19 -1.14 -4.35 -9.09
C PHE A 19 -0.87 -4.27 -10.61
N PRO A 20 0.04 -5.07 -11.20
CA PRO A 20 0.27 -5.04 -12.64
C PRO A 20 -0.96 -5.46 -13.44
N VAL A 21 -1.79 -6.37 -12.91
CA VAL A 21 -3.08 -6.74 -13.53
C VAL A 21 -4.02 -5.55 -13.57
N LEU A 22 -4.21 -4.84 -12.45
CA LEU A 22 -5.04 -3.63 -12.39
C LEU A 22 -4.54 -2.54 -13.34
N VAL A 23 -3.23 -2.28 -13.36
CA VAL A 23 -2.65 -1.29 -14.28
C VAL A 23 -2.87 -1.70 -15.73
N SER A 24 -2.76 -2.99 -16.04
CA SER A 24 -3.03 -3.48 -17.40
C SER A 24 -4.49 -3.32 -17.83
N GLN A 25 -5.44 -3.46 -16.89
CA GLN A 25 -6.87 -3.34 -17.17
C GLN A 25 -7.34 -1.89 -17.32
N TYR A 26 -6.80 -0.97 -16.52
CA TYR A 26 -7.31 0.40 -16.44
C TYR A 26 -6.45 1.46 -17.14
N PHE A 27 -5.21 1.13 -17.57
CA PHE A 27 -4.32 2.07 -18.24
C PHE A 27 -3.90 1.60 -19.65
N ASP A 28 -3.86 2.57 -20.57
CA ASP A 28 -3.37 2.39 -21.94
C ASP A 28 -1.93 1.88 -21.96
N LYS A 29 -1.59 1.06 -22.96
CA LYS A 29 -0.29 0.38 -23.08
C LYS A 29 0.91 1.35 -22.96
N GLU A 30 0.78 2.55 -23.51
CA GLU A 30 1.81 3.61 -23.47
C GLU A 30 2.01 4.18 -22.06
N LYS A 31 0.96 4.23 -21.24
CA LYS A 31 0.99 4.82 -19.89
C LYS A 31 1.25 3.80 -18.79
N ARG A 32 1.19 2.49 -19.08
CA ARG A 32 1.39 1.42 -18.07
C ARG A 32 2.73 1.51 -17.37
N ASN A 33 3.81 1.81 -18.07
CA ASN A 33 5.15 1.89 -17.47
C ASN A 33 5.25 3.06 -16.47
N ILE A 34 4.68 4.20 -16.84
CA ILE A 34 4.62 5.40 -15.99
C ILE A 34 3.73 5.13 -14.76
N ALA A 35 2.57 4.49 -14.95
CA ALA A 35 1.67 4.12 -13.85
C ALA A 35 2.29 3.09 -12.89
N MET A 36 3.08 2.15 -13.39
CA MET A 36 3.79 1.17 -12.56
C MET A 36 4.93 1.80 -11.74
N THR A 37 5.62 2.78 -12.32
CA THR A 37 6.76 3.45 -11.66
C THR A 37 6.30 4.55 -10.71
N SER A 38 5.20 5.24 -11.00
CA SER A 38 4.67 6.33 -10.18
C SER A 38 4.35 5.91 -8.73
N ARG A 39 4.03 4.62 -8.50
CA ARG A 39 3.78 4.10 -7.15
C ARG A 39 5.00 4.20 -6.22
N PHE A 40 6.20 4.28 -6.77
CA PHE A 40 7.45 4.32 -6.00
C PHE A 40 7.92 5.74 -5.68
N VAL A 41 7.31 6.78 -6.27
CA VAL A 41 7.72 8.17 -6.05
C VAL A 41 7.65 8.55 -4.56
N LEU A 42 6.60 8.08 -3.88
CA LEU A 42 6.41 8.33 -2.44
C LEU A 42 7.13 7.32 -1.55
N PHE A 43 7.75 6.27 -2.11
CA PHE A 43 8.37 5.21 -1.32
C PHE A 43 9.54 5.73 -0.48
N CYS A 44 10.37 6.61 -1.05
CA CYS A 44 11.54 7.13 -0.35
C CYS A 44 11.15 8.04 0.83
N PRO A 45 10.29 9.08 0.67
CA PRO A 45 9.80 9.86 1.80
C PRO A 45 9.06 9.01 2.85
N MET A 46 8.23 8.06 2.39
CA MET A 46 7.49 7.16 3.27
C MET A 46 8.42 6.28 4.11
N SER A 47 9.51 5.79 3.55
CA SER A 47 10.48 4.95 4.27
C SER A 47 11.21 5.72 5.37
N PHE A 48 11.59 6.98 5.10
CA PHE A 48 12.18 7.86 6.13
C PHE A 48 11.18 8.21 7.24
N ALA A 49 9.94 8.52 6.86
CA ALA A 49 8.88 8.82 7.82
C ALA A 49 8.54 7.59 8.69
N ALA A 50 8.45 6.40 8.09
CA ALA A 50 8.18 5.15 8.80
C ALA A 50 9.26 4.82 9.83
N ALA A 51 10.54 4.91 9.46
CA ALA A 51 11.65 4.68 10.38
C ALA A 51 11.62 5.68 11.56
N SER A 52 11.38 6.95 11.26
CA SER A 52 11.30 8.01 12.28
C SER A 52 10.10 7.82 13.22
N LEU A 53 8.95 7.41 12.68
CA LEU A 53 7.73 7.13 13.45
C LEU A 53 7.93 5.92 14.37
N ILE A 54 8.53 4.84 13.86
CA ILE A 54 8.84 3.64 14.65
C ILE A 54 9.77 3.99 15.81
N GLY A 55 10.82 4.77 15.55
CA GLY A 55 11.75 5.22 16.60
C GLY A 55 11.04 6.02 17.70
N ARG A 56 10.28 7.05 17.34
CA ARG A 56 9.57 7.89 18.32
C ARG A 56 8.53 7.13 19.14
N VAL A 57 7.76 6.25 18.49
CA VAL A 57 6.71 5.48 19.18
C VAL A 57 7.34 4.45 20.12
N ARG A 58 8.44 3.82 19.70
CA ARG A 58 9.21 2.89 20.53
C ARG A 58 9.82 3.59 21.74
N ASP A 59 10.50 4.71 21.53
CA ASP A 59 11.25 5.38 22.60
C ASP A 59 10.32 6.13 23.57
N GLY A 60 9.15 6.57 23.11
CA GLY A 60 8.17 7.30 23.93
C GLY A 60 7.19 6.40 24.69
N ILE A 61 6.54 5.43 24.01
CA ILE A 61 5.45 4.62 24.56
C ILE A 61 5.92 3.20 24.91
N GLY A 62 7.09 2.77 24.40
CA GLY A 62 7.63 1.43 24.64
C GLY A 62 6.88 0.29 23.93
N SER A 63 5.86 0.60 23.12
CA SER A 63 4.99 -0.41 22.48
C SER A 63 4.87 -0.19 20.96
N TYR A 64 4.96 -1.28 20.20
CA TYR A 64 4.80 -1.29 18.74
C TYR A 64 3.33 -1.29 18.29
N GLU A 65 2.36 -1.50 19.20
CA GLU A 65 0.95 -1.63 18.83
C GLU A 65 0.43 -0.41 18.07
N TRP A 66 0.84 0.80 18.47
CA TRP A 66 0.47 2.04 17.79
C TRP A 66 1.00 2.13 16.35
N VAL A 67 2.16 1.54 16.08
CA VAL A 67 2.71 1.44 14.72
C VAL A 67 1.81 0.51 13.89
N PHE A 68 1.39 -0.63 14.46
CA PHE A 68 0.49 -1.54 13.76
C PHE A 68 -0.90 -0.94 13.51
N TYR A 69 -1.47 -0.21 14.48
CA TYR A 69 -2.75 0.47 14.29
C TYR A 69 -2.70 1.52 13.17
N THR A 70 -1.65 2.34 13.12
CA THR A 70 -1.51 3.34 12.06
C THR A 70 -1.37 2.68 10.68
N ILE A 71 -0.57 1.62 10.55
CA ILE A 71 -0.44 0.85 9.30
C ILE A 71 -1.78 0.24 8.87
N HIS A 72 -2.57 -0.28 9.81
CA HIS A 72 -3.89 -0.83 9.52
C HIS A 72 -4.85 0.23 8.99
N ILE A 73 -4.89 1.42 9.60
CA ILE A 73 -5.74 2.53 9.15
C ILE A 73 -5.38 2.95 7.72
N PHE A 74 -4.09 3.14 7.42
CA PHE A 74 -3.64 3.48 6.07
C PHE A 74 -3.96 2.38 5.04
N SER A 75 -3.81 1.11 5.42
CA SER A 75 -4.14 -0.03 4.54
C SER A 75 -5.63 -0.10 4.23
N ILE A 76 -6.50 0.10 5.22
CA ILE A 76 -7.95 0.14 5.02
C ILE A 76 -8.32 1.30 4.11
N PHE A 77 -7.78 2.49 4.37
CA PHE A 77 -8.02 3.67 3.54
C PHE A 77 -7.58 3.45 2.09
N ALA A 78 -6.39 2.91 1.87
CA ALA A 78 -5.89 2.58 0.53
C ALA A 78 -6.77 1.53 -0.18
N SER A 79 -7.25 0.52 0.55
CA SER A 79 -8.15 -0.50 0.01
C SER A 79 -9.49 0.10 -0.44
N VAL A 80 -10.05 1.02 0.35
CA VAL A 80 -11.27 1.76 -0.02
C VAL A 80 -11.04 2.59 -1.28
N LEU A 81 -9.91 3.29 -1.40
CA LEU A 81 -9.57 4.04 -2.62
C LEU A 81 -9.47 3.16 -3.86
N ILE A 82 -8.88 1.97 -3.74
CA ILE A 82 -8.81 1.00 -4.86
C ILE A 82 -10.20 0.47 -5.22
N LEU A 83 -11.06 0.19 -4.24
CA LEU A 83 -12.45 -0.22 -4.50
C LEU A 83 -13.28 0.86 -5.20
N LEU A 84 -12.93 2.14 -4.99
CA LEU A 84 -13.56 3.27 -5.67
C LEU A 84 -13.05 3.48 -7.11
N MET A 85 -11.92 2.87 -7.49
CA MET A 85 -11.33 2.98 -8.82
C MET A 85 -12.29 2.66 -9.98
N PRO A 86 -13.08 1.56 -9.98
CA PRO A 86 -14.05 1.29 -11.04
C PRO A 86 -15.12 2.37 -11.19
N PHE A 87 -15.53 3.02 -10.09
CA PHE A 87 -16.51 4.11 -10.14
C PHE A 87 -15.91 5.36 -10.82
N VAL A 88 -14.68 5.72 -10.45
CA VAL A 88 -13.97 6.85 -11.08
C VAL A 88 -13.77 6.61 -12.57
N VAL A 89 -13.42 5.39 -12.96
CA VAL A 89 -13.25 5.02 -14.38
C VAL A 89 -14.59 5.08 -15.12
N ARG A 90 -15.70 4.66 -14.50
CA ARG A 90 -17.04 4.74 -15.09
C ARG A 90 -17.49 6.18 -15.35
N HIS A 91 -17.09 7.13 -14.49
CA HIS A 91 -17.42 8.55 -14.65
C HIS A 91 -16.46 9.34 -15.57
N ARG A 92 -15.38 8.69 -16.07
CA ARG A 92 -14.43 9.29 -17.04
C ARG A 92 -14.77 9.02 -18.51
N LYS A 93 -15.80 8.21 -18.77
CA LYS A 93 -16.43 8.05 -20.09
C LYS A 93 -17.66 8.94 -20.20
#